data_AF-A0A955DBE4-F1
#
_entry.id   AF-A0A955DBE4-F1
#
_cell.length_a   1.000
_cell.length_b   1.000
_cell.length_c   1.000
_cell.angle_alpha   90.00
_cell.angle_beta   90.00
_cell.angle_gamma   90.00
#
_symmetry.space_group_name_H-M   'P 1'
#
loop_
_entity.id
_entity.type
_entity.pdbx_description
1 polymer ?
#
loop_
_entity_poly.entity_id
_entity_poly.type
_entity_poly.pdbx_seq_one_letter_code
_entity_poly.pdbx_strand_id
1 'polypeptide(L)'
;MKRSLTCLCAAGLIASLAGPAPADDLVIPPWFVHPKGTYEHWDFSAMDNQPPPAPPYPPDRGVINPFGGPTMTIGGNGALYFNEHQGRPQCWQLAPGSSMTFDIPNAGATAPKITWIQVTYWSFVNTRPAIAMPGFVEVAAFDIPVGPAGSGWRWNGSIWVSQTCPPVETITLTPGAANDFPYIDQVVIDTICLCDNLPPGGDHAVPEVELCGDDANGGCNSTPLVFESIAPDSAVSGTAWALDGVRDTDWYEVALEAPGHLLWAANTEFPAALFILTDACPPTVLASAFTDDSPVGGHAAAFADNLEPGVYRLFIAPGSADGGLFDGLPCDAGGNAYAASVSAVPALALPGPPNDRCADRIDITDGSTTYSTVGADTDGLPHAACQFDGQTYHDVWFNYVATCDGALTVSTCNAADYDTDLAVYAACDVCPPDDAFLLGCNDDAPDCAGFTSMVTVPVVCGQCYKIRVGGWNQGDQGTGVLTLTCDGTPCTGCPCAWDLDGDCIVGPTDLASLLANWGSPYGPSDLAALLAEWGCSG
;
A
#
# COMPACT_ATOMS: atom_id res chain seq x y z
N MET A 1 -11.55 -25.06 41.53
CA MET A 1 -10.33 -24.22 41.51
C MET A 1 -9.86 -24.12 40.06
N LYS A 2 -10.47 -23.20 39.30
CA LYS A 2 -10.05 -22.76 37.95
C LYS A 2 -10.40 -21.27 37.93
N ARG A 3 -9.39 -20.40 38.04
CA ARG A 3 -9.56 -18.95 37.94
C ARG A 3 -9.34 -18.59 36.47
N SER A 4 -10.40 -18.12 35.82
CA SER A 4 -10.34 -17.40 34.56
C SER A 4 -9.71 -16.03 34.85
N LEU A 5 -8.67 -15.68 34.10
CA LEU A 5 -8.04 -14.37 34.13
C LEU A 5 -8.70 -13.55 33.02
N THR A 6 -9.67 -12.72 33.39
CA THR A 6 -10.26 -11.72 32.50
C THR A 6 -9.27 -10.55 32.42
N CYS A 7 -8.64 -10.36 31.26
CA CYS A 7 -7.82 -9.18 31.00
C CYS A 7 -8.76 -8.03 30.65
N LEU A 8 -8.93 -7.07 31.56
CA LEU A 8 -9.57 -5.78 31.25
C LEU A 8 -8.62 -4.98 30.35
N CYS A 9 -8.95 -4.81 29.07
CA CYS A 9 -8.39 -3.73 28.27
C CYS A 9 -9.05 -2.42 28.73
N ALA A 10 -8.30 -1.60 29.45
CA ALA A 10 -8.67 -0.22 29.69
C ALA A 10 -8.45 0.58 28.39
N ALA A 11 -9.55 0.99 27.75
CA ALA A 11 -9.52 1.98 26.68
C ALA A 11 -9.08 3.32 27.31
N GLY A 12 -7.81 3.68 27.11
CA GLY A 12 -7.31 5.01 27.43
C GLY A 12 -7.77 5.99 26.37
N LEU A 13 -8.50 7.02 26.79
CA LEU A 13 -8.81 8.21 26.00
C LEU A 13 -7.51 8.77 25.39
N ILE A 14 -7.32 8.65 24.08
CA ILE A 14 -6.29 9.40 23.36
C ILE A 14 -6.92 10.74 23.02
N ALA A 15 -6.57 11.77 23.79
CA ALA A 15 -6.79 13.14 23.38
C ALA A 15 -6.00 13.38 22.08
N SER A 16 -6.71 13.76 21.02
CA SER A 16 -6.14 14.19 19.73
C SER A 16 -5.39 15.51 19.91
N LEU A 17 -4.22 15.45 20.51
CA LEU A 17 -3.16 16.42 20.26
C LEU A 17 -2.64 16.12 18.85
N ALA A 18 -2.51 17.15 18.01
CA ALA A 18 -1.79 17.10 16.75
C ALA A 18 -0.33 16.67 17.04
N GLY A 19 -0.11 15.36 17.10
CA GLY A 19 1.20 14.74 17.14
C GLY A 19 1.71 14.52 15.72
N PRO A 20 3.03 14.39 15.53
CA PRO A 20 3.59 13.96 14.26
C PRO A 20 2.97 12.62 13.85
N ALA A 21 2.65 12.51 12.55
CA ALA A 21 1.95 11.37 11.98
C ALA A 21 2.62 10.03 12.35
N PRO A 22 1.85 8.98 12.71
CA PRO A 22 2.41 7.65 12.95
C PRO A 22 3.00 7.03 11.66
N ALA A 23 4.27 6.60 11.77
CA ALA A 23 5.09 5.67 10.95
C ALA A 23 4.99 5.73 9.40
N ASP A 24 6.05 6.18 8.70
CA ASP A 24 6.10 6.20 7.21
C ASP A 24 6.84 5.02 6.55
N ASP A 25 7.03 3.91 7.28
CA ASP A 25 7.34 2.59 6.71
C ASP A 25 6.04 1.79 6.61
N LEU A 26 5.17 2.23 5.68
CA LEU A 26 3.78 1.79 5.60
C LEU A 26 3.65 0.37 5.05
N VAL A 27 4.69 -0.13 4.36
CA VAL A 27 4.70 -1.49 3.81
C VAL A 27 6.04 -2.14 4.05
N ILE A 28 6.04 -3.04 5.03
CA ILE A 28 7.20 -3.81 5.43
C ILE A 28 7.25 -5.09 4.57
N PRO A 29 8.30 -5.32 3.77
CA PRO A 29 8.38 -6.51 2.93
C PRO A 29 8.56 -7.78 3.78
N PRO A 30 8.20 -8.97 3.24
CA PRO A 30 8.22 -10.23 3.99
C PRO A 30 9.63 -10.65 4.45
N TRP A 31 10.69 -10.11 3.85
CA TRP A 31 12.09 -10.33 4.25
C TRP A 31 12.60 -9.32 5.29
N PHE A 32 11.76 -8.47 5.84
CA PHE A 32 12.14 -7.63 6.98
C PHE A 32 12.65 -8.53 8.11
N VAL A 33 13.85 -8.24 8.62
CA VAL A 33 14.65 -9.07 9.56
C VAL A 33 15.24 -10.38 9.01
N HIS A 34 15.13 -10.66 7.71
CA HIS A 34 15.84 -11.77 7.09
C HIS A 34 17.36 -11.55 7.23
N PRO A 35 18.18 -12.58 7.56
CA PRO A 35 19.62 -12.41 7.80
C PRO A 35 20.43 -11.85 6.61
N LYS A 36 19.85 -11.88 5.40
CA LYS A 36 20.41 -11.31 4.17
C LYS A 36 19.60 -10.13 3.63
N GLY A 37 18.48 -9.82 4.26
CA GLY A 37 17.74 -8.60 3.97
C GLY A 37 18.52 -7.41 4.51
N THR A 38 18.36 -6.28 3.84
CA THR A 38 18.78 -4.99 4.37
C THR A 38 17.56 -4.12 4.66
N TYR A 39 17.67 -3.29 5.69
CA TYR A 39 16.70 -2.26 6.05
C TYR A 39 17.43 -0.99 6.43
N GLU A 40 17.08 0.10 5.77
CA GLU A 40 17.64 1.42 5.99
C GLU A 40 16.55 2.48 6.03
N HIS A 41 16.58 3.32 7.05
CA HIS A 41 15.56 4.35 7.25
C HIS A 41 16.21 5.70 7.57
N TRP A 42 16.02 6.66 6.66
CA TRP A 42 16.35 8.08 6.87
C TRP A 42 15.06 8.86 7.18
N ASP A 43 14.89 9.29 8.43
CA ASP A 43 13.81 10.22 8.85
C ASP A 43 14.33 11.62 9.15
N PHE A 44 15.64 11.83 8.97
CA PHE A 44 16.36 13.10 9.19
C PHE A 44 16.26 13.63 10.63
N SER A 45 15.73 12.83 11.56
CA SER A 45 15.49 13.21 12.95
C SER A 45 16.78 13.49 13.72
N ALA A 46 17.88 12.81 13.38
CA ALA A 46 19.17 13.00 14.03
C ALA A 46 19.89 14.31 13.63
N MET A 47 19.33 15.08 12.69
CA MET A 47 19.93 16.34 12.23
C MET A 47 19.66 17.55 13.13
N ASP A 48 18.95 17.44 14.27
CA ASP A 48 18.76 18.51 15.31
C ASP A 48 18.73 19.96 14.75
N ASN A 49 17.79 20.24 13.85
CA ASN A 49 17.58 21.55 13.22
C ASN A 49 18.76 22.14 12.40
N GLN A 50 19.83 21.39 12.11
CA GLN A 50 20.92 21.77 11.20
C GLN A 50 21.56 20.52 10.57
N PRO A 51 21.74 20.44 9.25
CA PRO A 51 22.35 19.27 8.64
C PRO A 51 23.76 19.02 9.22
N PRO A 52 24.15 17.76 9.50
CA PRO A 52 25.46 17.45 10.06
C PRO A 52 26.59 18.04 9.19
N PRO A 53 27.75 18.39 9.78
CA PRO A 53 28.73 19.26 9.11
C PRO A 53 29.37 18.69 7.84
N ALA A 54 29.28 17.39 7.56
CA ALA A 54 29.76 16.81 6.31
C ALA A 54 29.03 15.50 5.94
N PRO A 55 28.61 15.32 4.67
CA PRO A 55 28.21 14.01 4.13
C PRO A 55 29.42 13.04 4.07
N PRO A 56 29.18 11.71 4.02
CA PRO A 56 27.87 11.09 3.83
C PRO A 56 27.12 10.85 5.16
N TYR A 57 25.78 10.89 5.10
CA TYR A 57 24.88 10.77 6.24
C TYR A 57 24.41 9.31 6.42
N PRO A 58 24.62 8.67 7.58
CA PRO A 58 24.06 7.34 7.84
C PRO A 58 22.53 7.43 8.04
N PRO A 59 21.78 6.31 7.93
CA PRO A 59 20.40 6.28 8.37
C PRO A 59 20.33 6.56 9.87
N ASP A 60 19.34 7.34 10.28
CA ASP A 60 19.16 7.83 11.63
C ASP A 60 18.06 7.10 12.41
N ARG A 61 17.33 6.23 11.72
CA ARG A 61 16.40 5.28 12.33
C ARG A 61 16.64 3.90 11.74
N GLY A 62 16.28 2.87 12.53
CA GLY A 62 16.25 1.46 12.17
C GLY A 62 17.22 1.03 11.07
N VAL A 63 18.35 0.43 11.47
CA VAL A 63 19.34 -0.09 10.51
C VAL A 63 19.54 -1.57 10.75
N ILE A 64 19.28 -2.35 9.71
CA ILE A 64 19.65 -3.77 9.63
C ILE A 64 20.37 -3.94 8.30
N ASN A 65 21.67 -3.65 8.25
CA ASN A 65 22.49 -3.97 7.08
C ASN A 65 23.75 -4.72 7.53
N PRO A 66 23.82 -6.05 7.34
CA PRO A 66 24.97 -6.85 7.77
C PRO A 66 26.20 -6.69 6.86
N PHE A 67 26.07 -6.01 5.72
CA PHE A 67 27.09 -5.94 4.67
C PHE A 67 27.91 -4.65 4.69
N GLY A 68 27.48 -3.63 5.43
CA GLY A 68 28.23 -2.39 5.58
C GLY A 68 27.40 -1.26 6.15
N GLY A 69 28.01 -0.09 6.27
CA GLY A 69 27.32 1.15 6.65
C GLY A 69 26.66 1.77 5.42
N PRO A 70 25.33 1.73 5.28
CA PRO A 70 24.63 2.46 4.23
C PRO A 70 24.78 3.96 4.42
N THR A 71 24.76 4.71 3.32
CA THR A 71 25.00 6.15 3.39
C THR A 71 24.16 6.94 2.40
N MET A 72 23.86 8.18 2.77
CA MET A 72 23.19 9.17 1.93
C MET A 72 24.14 10.34 1.64
N THR A 73 24.17 10.82 0.41
CA THR A 73 24.85 12.05 0.00
C THR A 73 23.89 12.99 -0.70
N ILE A 74 24.18 14.29 -0.57
CA ILE A 74 23.46 15.33 -1.29
C ILE A 74 24.37 15.84 -2.40
N GLY A 75 23.90 15.74 -3.65
CA GLY A 75 24.63 16.11 -4.85
C GLY A 75 24.01 17.28 -5.59
N GLY A 76 24.82 17.99 -6.39
CA GLY A 76 24.39 19.14 -7.20
C GLY A 76 24.28 20.44 -6.40
N ASN A 77 24.03 21.56 -7.11
CA ASN A 77 23.78 22.85 -6.47
C ASN A 77 22.28 22.97 -6.16
N GLY A 78 21.92 23.25 -4.91
CA GLY A 78 20.57 23.74 -4.57
C GLY A 78 19.67 22.82 -3.76
N ALA A 79 20.14 21.67 -3.28
CA ALA A 79 19.42 20.97 -2.21
C ALA A 79 19.53 21.75 -0.89
N LEU A 80 18.41 21.96 -0.21
CA LEU A 80 18.32 22.79 0.99
C LEU A 80 17.63 22.01 2.12
N TYR A 81 18.17 22.12 3.33
CA TYR A 81 17.57 21.54 4.52
C TYR A 81 16.63 22.54 5.18
N PHE A 82 15.45 22.07 5.60
CA PHE A 82 14.43 22.85 6.29
C PHE A 82 14.10 22.20 7.62
N ASN A 83 13.91 23.03 8.66
CA ASN A 83 13.50 22.53 9.97
C ASN A 83 12.06 22.03 9.98
N GLU A 84 11.21 22.56 9.09
CA GLU A 84 9.82 22.19 8.95
C GLU A 84 9.29 22.58 7.56
N HIS A 85 8.38 21.76 7.03
CA HIS A 85 7.55 22.06 5.88
C HIS A 85 6.17 21.42 6.05
N GLN A 86 5.09 22.20 5.89
CA GLN A 86 3.70 21.71 5.91
C GLN A 86 3.40 20.76 7.09
N GLY A 87 3.86 21.12 8.29
CA GLY A 87 3.62 20.37 9.52
C GLY A 87 4.57 19.18 9.76
N ARG A 88 5.48 18.86 8.83
CA ARG A 88 6.50 17.83 9.02
C ARG A 88 7.89 18.44 9.26
N PRO A 89 8.64 17.95 10.26
CA PRO A 89 9.94 18.51 10.60
C PRO A 89 11.06 17.93 9.71
N GLN A 90 12.19 18.63 9.61
CA GLN A 90 13.49 18.08 9.15
C GLN A 90 13.55 17.62 7.67
N CYS A 91 12.84 18.30 6.78
CA CYS A 91 12.76 17.92 5.38
C CYS A 91 13.93 18.46 4.51
N TRP A 92 14.30 17.72 3.48
CA TRP A 92 15.22 18.15 2.42
C TRP A 92 14.47 18.58 1.16
N GLN A 93 14.62 19.81 0.74
CA GLN A 93 14.13 20.25 -0.57
C GLN A 93 15.16 19.93 -1.66
N LEU A 94 14.73 19.26 -2.73
CA LEU A 94 15.54 19.05 -3.93
C LEU A 94 15.20 20.09 -5.00
N ALA A 95 16.11 21.00 -5.30
CA ALA A 95 15.97 21.91 -6.45
C ALA A 95 16.34 21.22 -7.78
N PRO A 96 15.89 21.75 -8.94
CA PRO A 96 16.31 21.25 -10.25
C PRO A 96 17.84 21.18 -10.40
N GLY A 97 18.34 19.99 -10.75
CA GLY A 97 19.78 19.72 -10.86
C GLY A 97 20.48 19.34 -9.54
N SER A 98 19.74 19.25 -8.44
CA SER A 98 20.18 18.60 -7.20
C SER A 98 19.71 17.14 -7.13
N SER A 99 20.31 16.38 -6.23
CA SER A 99 20.02 14.96 -6.04
C SER A 99 20.27 14.55 -4.60
N MET A 100 19.57 13.50 -4.18
CA MET A 100 19.84 12.76 -2.96
C MET A 100 20.21 11.34 -3.37
N THR A 101 21.40 10.89 -3.01
CA THR A 101 21.95 9.60 -3.45
C THR A 101 22.23 8.71 -2.27
N PHE A 102 21.72 7.48 -2.31
CA PHE A 102 21.90 6.46 -1.30
C PHE A 102 22.79 5.36 -1.85
N ASP A 103 23.81 4.99 -1.07
CA ASP A 103 24.66 3.84 -1.34
C ASP A 103 24.37 2.77 -0.29
N ILE A 104 23.85 1.64 -0.74
CA ILE A 104 23.44 0.51 0.10
C ILE A 104 24.41 -0.66 -0.13
N PRO A 105 25.24 -1.02 0.86
CA PRO A 105 26.14 -2.17 0.78
C PRO A 105 25.40 -3.50 0.79
N ASN A 106 25.93 -4.47 0.04
CA ASN A 106 25.36 -5.81 -0.10
C ASN A 106 26.42 -6.90 -0.08
N ALA A 107 25.95 -8.15 -0.05
CA ALA A 107 26.79 -9.34 -0.15
C ALA A 107 27.68 -9.32 -1.41
N GLY A 108 27.18 -8.74 -2.52
CA GLY A 108 27.85 -8.72 -3.80
C GLY A 108 27.86 -10.09 -4.45
N ALA A 109 26.93 -10.32 -5.38
CA ALA A 109 26.76 -11.61 -6.02
C ALA A 109 26.16 -11.51 -7.43
N THR A 110 26.22 -12.63 -8.15
CA THR A 110 25.69 -12.77 -9.49
C THR A 110 24.19 -13.04 -9.53
N ALA A 111 23.55 -13.24 -8.38
CA ALA A 111 22.14 -13.57 -8.32
C ALA A 111 21.22 -12.34 -8.40
N PRO A 112 19.94 -12.51 -8.74
CA PRO A 112 19.01 -11.41 -8.93
C PRO A 112 18.73 -10.71 -7.60
N LYS A 113 18.28 -9.47 -7.67
CA LYS A 113 18.00 -8.66 -6.49
C LYS A 113 16.63 -8.01 -6.61
N ILE A 114 15.92 -7.95 -5.48
CA ILE A 114 14.76 -7.08 -5.31
C ILE A 114 15.07 -5.99 -4.29
N THR A 115 14.63 -4.78 -4.62
CA THR A 115 14.75 -3.58 -3.79
C THR A 115 13.39 -2.91 -3.71
N TRP A 116 13.00 -2.58 -2.49
CA TRP A 116 11.82 -1.80 -2.17
C TRP A 116 12.25 -0.43 -1.70
N ILE A 117 11.65 0.61 -2.24
CA ILE A 117 11.95 2.00 -1.88
C ILE A 117 10.66 2.67 -1.50
N GLN A 118 10.67 3.38 -0.38
CA GLN A 118 9.59 4.25 0.06
C GLN A 118 10.15 5.65 0.25
N VAL A 119 9.41 6.65 -0.23
CA VAL A 119 9.76 8.06 -0.16
C VAL A 119 8.53 8.83 0.29
N THR A 120 8.61 9.45 1.46
CA THR A 120 7.62 10.43 1.92
C THR A 120 8.07 11.80 1.44
N TYR A 121 7.24 12.44 0.64
CA TYR A 121 7.57 13.70 0.01
C TYR A 121 6.36 14.63 -0.13
N TRP A 122 6.64 15.90 -0.33
CA TRP A 122 5.67 16.91 -0.74
C TRP A 122 6.16 17.55 -2.04
N SER A 123 5.27 17.85 -2.99
CA SER A 123 5.62 18.43 -4.30
C SER A 123 4.64 19.53 -4.69
N PHE A 124 5.14 20.60 -5.33
CA PHE A 124 4.30 21.71 -5.79
C PHE A 124 3.41 21.32 -6.98
N VAL A 125 3.83 20.33 -7.75
CA VAL A 125 3.17 19.89 -8.99
C VAL A 125 2.67 18.45 -8.87
N ASN A 126 2.54 17.93 -7.64
CA ASN A 126 2.06 16.58 -7.34
C ASN A 126 2.77 15.49 -8.16
N THR A 127 4.08 15.63 -8.35
CA THR A 127 4.88 14.66 -9.09
C THR A 127 5.84 13.97 -8.14
N ARG A 128 5.87 12.63 -8.13
CA ARG A 128 6.87 11.89 -7.33
C ARG A 128 8.30 12.26 -7.71
N PRO A 129 9.24 12.26 -6.75
CA PRO A 129 10.66 12.31 -7.08
C PRO A 129 11.02 11.22 -8.09
N ALA A 130 11.84 11.56 -9.08
CA ALA A 130 12.36 10.58 -10.01
C ALA A 130 13.44 9.75 -9.30
N ILE A 131 13.29 8.42 -9.37
CA ILE A 131 14.23 7.45 -8.80
C ILE A 131 15.05 6.85 -9.94
N ALA A 132 16.37 6.85 -9.80
CA ALA A 132 17.28 6.22 -10.74
C ALA A 132 18.14 5.17 -10.02
N MET A 133 18.10 3.94 -10.53
CA MET A 133 18.87 2.80 -10.04
C MET A 133 19.57 2.10 -11.20
N PRO A 134 20.88 2.35 -11.44
CA PRO A 134 21.60 1.75 -12.54
C PRO A 134 21.60 0.21 -12.48
N GLY A 135 21.13 -0.43 -13.56
CA GLY A 135 21.07 -1.90 -13.65
C GLY A 135 19.82 -2.53 -13.01
N PHE A 136 18.86 -1.70 -12.57
CA PHE A 136 17.56 -2.15 -12.07
C PHE A 136 16.45 -1.67 -13.00
N VAL A 137 15.34 -2.42 -12.99
CA VAL A 137 14.10 -2.07 -13.66
C VAL A 137 13.05 -1.83 -12.57
N GLU A 138 12.36 -0.69 -12.64
CA GLU A 138 11.17 -0.45 -11.82
C GLU A 138 10.06 -1.35 -12.36
N VAL A 139 9.55 -2.23 -11.50
CA VAL A 139 8.56 -3.24 -11.90
C VAL A 139 7.18 -2.99 -11.28
N ALA A 140 7.12 -2.16 -10.23
CA ALA A 140 5.88 -1.66 -9.67
C ALA A 140 6.15 -0.35 -8.94
N ALA A 141 5.17 0.54 -8.91
CA ALA A 141 5.20 1.73 -8.07
C ALA A 141 3.81 2.29 -7.86
N PHE A 142 3.66 3.04 -6.79
CA PHE A 142 2.42 3.68 -6.37
C PHE A 142 2.77 5.00 -5.69
N ASP A 143 1.81 5.91 -5.62
CA ASP A 143 2.02 7.25 -5.11
C ASP A 143 0.72 7.76 -4.52
N ILE A 144 0.64 7.89 -3.20
CA ILE A 144 -0.59 8.22 -2.49
C ILE A 144 -0.45 9.44 -1.59
N PRO A 145 -1.52 10.22 -1.37
CA PRO A 145 -1.54 11.24 -0.32
C PRO A 145 -1.35 10.62 1.07
N VAL A 146 -0.61 11.30 1.95
CA VAL A 146 -0.48 10.93 3.36
C VAL A 146 -0.70 12.13 4.29
N GLY A 147 -1.26 11.86 5.46
CA GLY A 147 -1.64 12.90 6.43
C GLY A 147 -3.03 13.51 6.16
N PRO A 148 -3.41 14.57 6.89
CA PRO A 148 -4.73 15.20 6.76
C PRO A 148 -5.02 15.67 5.32
N ALA A 149 -6.28 15.59 4.91
CA ALA A 149 -6.71 16.06 3.60
C ALA A 149 -6.24 17.51 3.34
N GLY A 150 -5.59 17.74 2.20
CA GLY A 150 -5.03 19.04 1.84
C GLY A 150 -3.61 19.33 2.36
N SER A 151 -2.97 18.41 3.10
CA SER A 151 -1.56 18.54 3.51
C SER A 151 -0.60 18.63 2.32
N GLY A 152 -0.95 17.97 1.20
CA GLY A 152 -0.12 17.81 0.00
C GLY A 152 1.04 16.83 0.17
N TRP A 153 1.20 16.23 1.35
CA TRP A 153 2.18 15.18 1.60
C TRP A 153 1.75 13.90 0.88
N ARG A 154 2.74 13.18 0.37
CA ARG A 154 2.57 11.97 -0.41
C ARG A 154 3.61 10.93 0.01
N TRP A 155 3.23 9.68 -0.13
CA TRP A 155 4.08 8.53 0.05
C TRP A 155 4.14 7.81 -1.28
N ASN A 156 5.32 7.82 -1.89
CA ASN A 156 5.62 7.01 -3.05
C ASN A 156 6.37 5.77 -2.57
N GLY A 157 6.01 4.62 -3.09
CA GLY A 157 6.94 3.49 -3.07
C GLY A 157 7.00 2.77 -4.38
N SER A 158 8.04 1.95 -4.49
CA SER A 158 8.42 1.30 -5.74
C SER A 158 9.22 0.04 -5.49
N ILE A 159 9.06 -0.91 -6.41
CA ILE A 159 9.75 -2.18 -6.46
C ILE A 159 10.70 -2.16 -7.65
N TRP A 160 11.94 -2.53 -7.39
CA TRP A 160 13.02 -2.54 -8.38
C TRP A 160 13.67 -3.90 -8.40
N VAL A 161 13.88 -4.43 -9.61
CA VAL A 161 14.51 -5.74 -9.82
C VAL A 161 15.77 -5.58 -10.66
N SER A 162 16.85 -6.23 -10.23
CA SER A 162 18.07 -6.41 -11.03
C SER A 162 18.34 -7.90 -11.23
N GLN A 163 18.96 -8.25 -12.36
CA GLN A 163 19.41 -9.62 -12.63
C GLN A 163 20.72 -9.95 -11.88
N THR A 164 21.34 -8.97 -11.21
CA THR A 164 22.57 -9.14 -10.41
C THR A 164 22.44 -8.41 -9.08
N CYS A 165 23.13 -8.87 -8.04
CA CYS A 165 23.19 -8.21 -6.74
C CYS A 165 24.52 -7.47 -6.63
N PRO A 166 24.61 -6.18 -7.01
CA PRO A 166 25.89 -5.47 -6.97
C PRO A 166 26.41 -5.38 -5.52
N PRO A 167 27.73 -5.31 -5.30
CA PRO A 167 28.29 -5.12 -3.95
C PRO A 167 27.80 -3.86 -3.24
N VAL A 168 27.41 -2.85 -4.02
CA VAL A 168 26.72 -1.64 -3.58
C VAL A 168 25.70 -1.29 -4.66
N GLU A 169 24.43 -1.07 -4.31
CA GLU A 169 23.54 -0.33 -5.21
C GLU A 169 23.50 1.15 -4.84
N THR A 170 23.46 1.96 -5.89
CA THR A 170 23.32 3.41 -5.80
C THR A 170 21.91 3.77 -6.26
N ILE A 171 21.17 4.44 -5.38
CA ILE A 171 19.80 4.92 -5.61
C ILE A 171 19.85 6.43 -5.61
N THR A 172 19.43 7.06 -6.70
CA THR A 172 19.44 8.53 -6.83
C THR A 172 18.03 9.07 -6.97
N LEU A 173 17.62 9.91 -6.02
CA LEU A 173 16.42 10.73 -6.09
C LEU A 173 16.74 12.08 -6.72
N THR A 174 15.91 12.51 -7.67
CA THR A 174 15.93 13.85 -8.27
C THR A 174 14.51 14.41 -8.37
N PRO A 175 14.32 15.72 -8.58
CA PRO A 175 12.99 16.27 -8.83
C PRO A 175 12.31 15.58 -10.01
N GLY A 176 11.04 15.16 -9.83
CA GLY A 176 10.29 14.44 -10.86
C GLY A 176 9.89 15.27 -12.07
N ALA A 177 9.85 16.61 -11.92
CA ALA A 177 9.59 17.54 -13.00
C ALA A 177 10.58 18.71 -12.99
N ALA A 178 10.87 19.26 -14.17
CA ALA A 178 11.88 20.30 -14.34
C ALA A 178 11.60 21.60 -13.56
N ASN A 179 10.34 21.85 -13.20
CA ASN A 179 9.92 23.04 -12.44
C ASN A 179 9.47 22.69 -11.01
N ASP A 180 9.78 21.48 -10.53
CA ASP A 180 9.41 21.04 -9.19
C ASP A 180 10.55 21.20 -8.19
N PHE A 181 10.15 21.31 -6.92
CA PHE A 181 11.04 21.44 -5.77
C PHE A 181 10.53 20.54 -4.63
N PRO A 182 10.60 19.20 -4.79
CA PRO A 182 10.02 18.31 -3.81
C PRO A 182 10.76 18.41 -2.48
N TYR A 183 10.00 18.37 -1.38
CA TYR A 183 10.50 18.22 -0.03
C TYR A 183 10.45 16.75 0.33
N ILE A 184 11.60 16.17 0.65
CA ILE A 184 11.75 14.78 1.10
C ILE A 184 11.79 14.79 2.62
N ASP A 185 10.89 14.05 3.23
CA ASP A 185 10.77 13.94 4.69
C ASP A 185 11.34 12.61 5.21
N GLN A 186 11.10 11.53 4.48
CA GLN A 186 11.60 10.22 4.84
C GLN A 186 11.95 9.39 3.61
N VAL A 187 12.98 8.55 3.73
CA VAL A 187 13.30 7.51 2.76
C VAL A 187 13.56 6.19 3.49
N VAL A 188 12.84 5.15 3.08
CA VAL A 188 13.03 3.76 3.55
C VAL A 188 13.48 2.92 2.36
N ILE A 189 14.52 2.12 2.56
CA ILE A 189 15.03 1.19 1.57
C ILE A 189 15.11 -0.19 2.22
N ASP A 190 14.45 -1.17 1.62
CA ASP A 190 14.53 -2.58 1.99
C ASP A 190 15.05 -3.38 0.80
N THR A 191 16.02 -4.25 1.00
CA THR A 191 16.60 -4.99 -0.13
C THR A 191 16.92 -6.43 0.22
N ILE A 192 16.96 -7.32 -0.78
CA ILE A 192 17.46 -8.68 -0.60
C ILE A 192 18.06 -9.23 -1.91
N CYS A 193 19.28 -9.78 -1.85
CA CYS A 193 19.80 -10.61 -2.92
C CYS A 193 19.07 -11.97 -2.90
N LEU A 194 18.44 -12.33 -4.01
CA LEU A 194 17.72 -13.58 -4.18
C LEU A 194 18.70 -14.70 -4.55
N CYS A 195 18.35 -15.96 -4.29
CA CYS A 195 19.10 -17.16 -4.72
C CYS A 195 20.58 -17.30 -4.33
N ASP A 196 21.23 -16.33 -3.66
CA ASP A 196 22.64 -16.41 -3.23
C ASP A 196 22.95 -17.51 -2.20
N ASN A 197 21.92 -18.08 -1.58
CA ASN A 197 22.01 -19.25 -0.68
C ASN A 197 21.27 -20.47 -1.25
N LEU A 198 20.87 -20.43 -2.51
CA LEU A 198 20.26 -21.53 -3.22
C LEU A 198 21.29 -22.07 -4.22
N PRO A 199 22.39 -22.71 -3.76
CA PRO A 199 23.24 -23.42 -4.69
C PRO A 199 22.40 -24.53 -5.31
N PRO A 200 22.58 -24.82 -6.61
CA PRO A 200 21.93 -25.96 -7.24
C PRO A 200 22.17 -27.23 -6.41
N GLY A 201 21.09 -27.95 -6.07
CA GLY A 201 21.16 -29.14 -5.22
C GLY A 201 21.47 -28.91 -3.73
N GLY A 202 21.32 -27.69 -3.21
CA GLY A 202 21.57 -27.36 -1.79
C GLY A 202 20.38 -27.60 -0.83
N ASP A 203 20.70 -27.83 0.45
CA ASP A 203 19.77 -28.13 1.56
C ASP A 203 18.84 -26.96 1.97
N HIS A 204 18.87 -25.83 1.27
CA HIS A 204 18.13 -24.61 1.60
C HIS A 204 16.78 -24.48 0.88
N ALA A 205 16.44 -25.47 0.05
CA ALA A 205 15.17 -25.58 -0.64
C ALA A 205 14.56 -26.97 -0.39
N VAL A 206 13.24 -27.07 -0.53
CA VAL A 206 12.56 -28.37 -0.49
C VAL A 206 12.95 -29.11 -1.78
N PRO A 207 13.56 -30.31 -1.70
CA PRO A 207 13.84 -31.09 -2.90
C PRO A 207 12.53 -31.50 -3.56
N GLU A 208 12.45 -31.35 -4.88
CA GLU A 208 11.43 -31.99 -5.69
C GLU A 208 11.47 -33.51 -5.45
N VAL A 209 10.32 -34.15 -5.63
CA VAL A 209 10.20 -35.61 -5.43
C VAL A 209 10.79 -36.38 -6.63
N GLU A 210 11.06 -35.67 -7.72
CA GLU A 210 11.55 -36.15 -9.01
C GLU A 210 13.06 -36.45 -8.99
N LEU A 211 13.45 -37.52 -9.71
CA LEU A 211 14.85 -37.82 -9.99
C LEU A 211 15.15 -37.40 -11.43
N CYS A 212 16.35 -36.88 -11.67
CA CYS A 212 16.81 -36.59 -13.03
C CYS A 212 16.60 -37.80 -13.96
N GLY A 213 15.89 -37.57 -15.06
CA GLY A 213 15.56 -38.56 -16.09
C GLY A 213 14.08 -38.95 -16.11
N ASP A 214 13.32 -38.54 -15.10
CA ASP A 214 11.86 -38.63 -15.05
C ASP A 214 11.21 -37.31 -15.57
N ASP A 215 9.88 -37.26 -15.71
CA ASP A 215 9.09 -36.03 -15.96
C ASP A 215 7.74 -36.15 -15.21
N ALA A 216 7.78 -35.94 -13.89
CA ALA A 216 6.70 -36.22 -12.94
C ALA A 216 5.80 -35.02 -12.69
N ASN A 217 6.31 -33.80 -12.88
CA ASN A 217 5.58 -32.54 -12.76
C ASN A 217 5.48 -31.78 -14.11
N GLY A 218 5.48 -32.50 -15.24
CA GLY A 218 5.43 -31.97 -16.62
C GLY A 218 4.28 -31.02 -16.98
N GLY A 219 3.37 -30.75 -16.05
CA GLY A 219 2.36 -29.69 -16.13
C GLY A 219 1.51 -29.73 -17.38
N CYS A 220 1.48 -28.62 -18.13
CA CYS A 220 0.73 -28.56 -19.38
C CYS A 220 1.33 -29.40 -20.52
N ASN A 221 2.54 -29.95 -20.35
CA ASN A 221 3.19 -30.84 -21.32
C ASN A 221 2.96 -32.33 -21.02
N SER A 222 2.39 -32.69 -19.86
CA SER A 222 2.15 -34.08 -19.46
C SER A 222 0.69 -34.52 -19.67
N THR A 223 0.45 -35.83 -19.60
CA THR A 223 -0.90 -36.41 -19.64
C THR A 223 -0.98 -37.60 -18.68
N PRO A 224 -1.71 -37.51 -17.55
CA PRO A 224 -2.51 -36.37 -17.09
C PRO A 224 -1.65 -35.14 -16.77
N LEU A 225 -2.27 -33.96 -16.68
CA LEU A 225 -1.61 -32.75 -16.22
C LEU A 225 -1.21 -32.93 -14.75
N VAL A 226 0.06 -32.73 -14.42
CA VAL A 226 0.58 -32.87 -13.05
C VAL A 226 1.44 -31.66 -12.71
N PHE A 227 1.18 -31.03 -11.57
CA PHE A 227 1.89 -29.85 -11.08
C PHE A 227 2.32 -30.09 -9.63
N GLU A 228 3.44 -29.52 -9.22
CA GLU A 228 3.87 -29.50 -7.83
C GLU A 228 3.41 -28.21 -7.14
N SER A 229 2.88 -28.29 -5.91
CA SER A 229 2.48 -27.08 -5.19
C SER A 229 3.68 -26.42 -4.51
N ILE A 230 3.83 -25.11 -4.70
CA ILE A 230 4.84 -24.29 -4.01
C ILE A 230 4.16 -23.15 -3.26
N ALA A 231 4.55 -22.92 -2.01
CA ALA A 231 4.02 -21.82 -1.22
C ALA A 231 4.67 -20.49 -1.64
N PRO A 232 3.97 -19.36 -1.53
CA PRO A 232 4.60 -18.05 -1.55
C PRO A 232 5.82 -17.96 -0.63
N ASP A 233 6.84 -17.21 -1.04
CA ASP A 233 8.07 -16.95 -0.28
C ASP A 233 8.86 -18.21 0.11
N SER A 234 8.75 -19.26 -0.71
CA SER A 234 9.45 -20.53 -0.51
C SER A 234 10.40 -20.87 -1.68
N ALA A 235 11.22 -21.90 -1.48
CA ALA A 235 12.21 -22.34 -2.45
C ALA A 235 12.15 -23.85 -2.67
N VAL A 236 12.38 -24.25 -3.92
CA VAL A 236 12.45 -25.63 -4.40
C VAL A 236 13.81 -25.92 -5.04
N SER A 237 14.34 -27.13 -4.85
CA SER A 237 15.53 -27.60 -5.54
C SER A 237 15.17 -28.79 -6.41
N GLY A 238 15.74 -28.82 -7.60
CA GLY A 238 15.40 -29.82 -8.59
C GLY A 238 16.51 -30.11 -9.58
N THR A 239 16.20 -30.97 -10.53
CA THR A 239 17.05 -31.41 -11.62
C THR A 239 16.28 -31.41 -12.92
N ALA A 240 16.94 -31.01 -14.01
CA ALA A 240 16.33 -31.11 -15.34
C ALA A 240 17.26 -31.82 -16.33
N TRP A 241 16.68 -32.45 -17.34
CA TRP A 241 17.42 -33.14 -18.40
C TRP A 241 16.88 -32.83 -19.79
N ALA A 242 17.74 -33.00 -20.80
CA ALA A 242 17.36 -32.89 -22.20
C ALA A 242 18.22 -33.84 -23.03
N LEU A 243 17.57 -34.85 -23.64
CA LEU A 243 18.23 -35.92 -24.39
C LEU A 243 17.28 -36.51 -25.43
N ASP A 244 17.84 -36.89 -26.59
CA ASP A 244 17.13 -37.60 -27.66
C ASP A 244 15.87 -36.87 -28.17
N GLY A 245 15.87 -35.54 -28.13
CA GLY A 245 14.78 -34.70 -28.63
C GLY A 245 13.61 -34.52 -27.65
N VAL A 246 13.77 -35.00 -26.41
CA VAL A 246 12.83 -34.80 -25.30
C VAL A 246 13.54 -34.03 -24.20
N ARG A 247 12.77 -33.33 -23.37
CA ARG A 247 13.28 -32.63 -22.20
C ARG A 247 12.32 -32.74 -21.05
N ASP A 248 12.89 -32.61 -19.88
CA ASP A 248 12.19 -32.35 -18.63
C ASP A 248 11.55 -30.97 -18.65
N THR A 249 10.39 -30.85 -18.01
CA THR A 249 9.81 -29.55 -17.73
C THR A 249 9.18 -29.53 -16.36
N ASP A 250 9.69 -28.69 -15.49
CA ASP A 250 9.18 -28.55 -14.13
C ASP A 250 8.08 -27.50 -14.05
N TRP A 251 6.92 -27.90 -13.52
CA TRP A 251 5.80 -27.00 -13.31
C TRP A 251 5.33 -26.98 -11.86
N TYR A 252 5.24 -25.77 -11.34
CA TYR A 252 4.76 -25.48 -10.00
C TYR A 252 3.46 -24.67 -10.02
N GLU A 253 2.60 -24.87 -9.02
CA GLU A 253 1.42 -24.04 -8.75
C GLU A 253 1.60 -23.24 -7.45
N VAL A 254 1.41 -21.93 -7.54
CA VAL A 254 1.45 -20.99 -6.43
C VAL A 254 0.12 -20.23 -6.35
N ALA A 255 -0.40 -20.04 -5.14
CA ALA A 255 -1.62 -19.29 -4.90
C ALA A 255 -1.30 -17.90 -4.33
N LEU A 256 -1.88 -16.86 -4.93
CA LEU A 256 -1.95 -15.51 -4.36
C LEU A 256 -3.29 -15.34 -3.63
N GLU A 257 -3.25 -14.97 -2.35
CA GLU A 257 -4.45 -14.75 -1.53
C GLU A 257 -5.01 -13.32 -1.64
N ALA A 258 -4.20 -12.38 -2.13
CA ALA A 258 -4.53 -10.98 -2.34
C ALA A 258 -3.93 -10.53 -3.69
N PRO A 259 -4.39 -9.40 -4.26
CA PRO A 259 -3.73 -8.84 -5.43
C PRO A 259 -2.24 -8.65 -5.17
N GLY A 260 -1.39 -8.82 -6.17
CA GLY A 260 0.05 -8.66 -6.03
C GLY A 260 0.91 -8.98 -7.22
N HIS A 261 2.14 -9.36 -6.92
CA HIS A 261 3.19 -9.61 -7.88
C HIS A 261 3.85 -10.94 -7.55
N LEU A 262 4.30 -11.65 -8.57
CA LEU A 262 5.11 -12.85 -8.41
C LEU A 262 6.49 -12.61 -8.98
N LEU A 263 7.49 -13.01 -8.20
CA LEU A 263 8.88 -13.07 -8.61
C LEU A 263 9.32 -14.53 -8.58
N TRP A 264 9.69 -15.05 -9.74
CA TRP A 264 10.20 -16.41 -9.91
C TRP A 264 11.66 -16.35 -10.31
N ALA A 265 12.54 -16.73 -9.39
CA ALA A 265 13.99 -16.64 -9.58
C ALA A 265 14.64 -18.02 -9.44
N ALA A 266 15.66 -18.31 -10.23
CA ALA A 266 16.42 -19.54 -10.12
C ALA A 266 17.92 -19.35 -10.32
N ASN A 267 18.66 -20.31 -9.77
CA ASN A 267 20.07 -20.56 -10.02
C ASN A 267 20.21 -21.97 -10.60
N THR A 268 20.79 -22.10 -11.79
CA THR A 268 20.85 -23.38 -12.53
C THR A 268 22.29 -23.69 -12.94
N GLU A 269 22.60 -24.98 -13.10
CA GLU A 269 23.86 -25.45 -13.70
C GLU A 269 23.79 -25.62 -15.23
N PHE A 270 22.65 -25.26 -15.83
CA PHE A 270 22.34 -25.39 -17.25
C PHE A 270 21.58 -24.16 -17.78
N PRO A 271 21.61 -23.85 -19.10
CA PRO A 271 20.74 -22.83 -19.68
C PRO A 271 19.26 -23.16 -19.46
N ALA A 272 18.54 -22.29 -18.77
CA ALA A 272 17.18 -22.51 -18.32
C ALA A 272 16.24 -21.38 -18.76
N ALA A 273 15.02 -21.75 -19.14
CA ALA A 273 13.91 -20.84 -19.35
C ALA A 273 12.98 -20.87 -18.13
N LEU A 274 12.67 -19.70 -17.59
CA LEU A 274 11.79 -19.50 -16.44
C LEU A 274 10.54 -18.72 -16.87
N PHE A 275 9.33 -19.22 -16.59
CA PHE A 275 8.10 -18.49 -16.88
C PHE A 275 7.17 -18.37 -15.68
N ILE A 276 6.42 -17.26 -15.63
CA ILE A 276 5.21 -17.12 -14.82
C ILE A 276 4.02 -17.16 -15.78
N LEU A 277 3.02 -17.97 -15.45
CA LEU A 277 1.97 -18.40 -16.35
C LEU A 277 0.60 -18.35 -15.67
N THR A 278 -0.45 -18.21 -16.47
CA THR A 278 -1.85 -18.45 -16.05
C THR A 278 -2.12 -19.94 -15.79
N ASP A 279 -3.18 -20.25 -15.04
CA ASP A 279 -3.60 -21.62 -14.68
C ASP A 279 -4.32 -22.40 -15.81
N ALA A 280 -4.44 -21.82 -17.00
CA ALA A 280 -4.98 -22.51 -18.18
C ALA A 280 -3.98 -23.50 -18.79
N CYS A 281 -4.47 -24.54 -19.47
CA CYS A 281 -3.67 -25.33 -20.41
C CYS A 281 -4.38 -25.32 -21.79
N PRO A 282 -3.79 -24.74 -22.86
CA PRO A 282 -2.47 -24.09 -22.89
C PRO A 282 -2.45 -22.78 -22.08
N PRO A 283 -1.34 -22.47 -21.38
CA PRO A 283 -1.24 -21.27 -20.57
C PRO A 283 -0.89 -20.04 -21.41
N THR A 284 -1.25 -18.87 -20.90
CA THR A 284 -0.66 -17.59 -21.31
C THR A 284 0.58 -17.29 -20.47
N VAL A 285 1.65 -16.84 -21.12
CA VAL A 285 2.89 -16.37 -20.47
C VAL A 285 2.69 -14.94 -19.97
N LEU A 286 2.83 -14.75 -18.66
CA LEU A 286 2.75 -13.45 -17.99
C LEU A 286 4.13 -12.80 -17.89
N ALA A 287 5.15 -13.60 -17.57
CA ALA A 287 6.54 -13.14 -17.51
C ALA A 287 7.52 -14.24 -17.91
N SER A 288 8.69 -13.85 -18.40
CA SER A 288 9.76 -14.78 -18.78
C SER A 288 11.14 -14.25 -18.43
N ALA A 289 12.03 -15.16 -18.04
CA ALA A 289 13.45 -14.91 -17.90
C ALA A 289 14.25 -16.13 -18.35
N PHE A 290 15.53 -15.93 -18.64
CA PHE A 290 16.42 -16.98 -19.10
C PHE A 290 17.75 -16.85 -18.37
N THR A 291 18.33 -17.97 -17.95
CA THR A 291 19.74 -17.95 -17.53
C THR A 291 20.60 -17.74 -18.77
N ASP A 292 21.79 -17.15 -18.62
CA ASP A 292 22.62 -16.77 -19.75
C ASP A 292 22.87 -17.96 -20.72
N ASP A 293 23.18 -17.67 -21.99
CA ASP A 293 23.52 -18.73 -22.97
C ASP A 293 24.88 -19.43 -22.66
N SER A 294 25.38 -19.30 -21.42
CA SER A 294 26.60 -19.94 -20.95
C SER A 294 26.34 -21.43 -20.70
N PRO A 295 27.24 -22.33 -21.13
CA PRO A 295 27.05 -23.78 -21.01
C PRO A 295 27.07 -24.32 -19.56
N VAL A 296 27.18 -23.44 -18.56
CA VAL A 296 27.21 -23.77 -17.12
C VAL A 296 26.01 -23.24 -16.35
N GLY A 297 25.01 -22.69 -17.04
CA GLY A 297 23.85 -22.04 -16.41
C GLY A 297 24.21 -20.78 -15.65
N GLY A 298 23.28 -20.32 -14.82
CA GLY A 298 23.44 -19.08 -14.09
C GLY A 298 22.17 -18.67 -13.37
N HIS A 299 22.02 -17.36 -13.17
CA HIS A 299 20.89 -16.80 -12.45
C HIS A 299 19.91 -16.12 -13.39
N ALA A 300 18.62 -16.24 -13.10
CA ALA A 300 17.56 -15.53 -13.81
C ALA A 300 16.37 -15.26 -12.89
N ALA A 301 15.64 -14.18 -13.16
CA ALA A 301 14.39 -13.89 -12.47
C ALA A 301 13.32 -13.33 -13.42
N ALA A 302 12.15 -13.98 -13.45
CA ALA A 302 10.95 -13.53 -14.11
C ALA A 302 10.03 -12.81 -13.11
N PHE A 303 9.46 -11.68 -13.50
CA PHE A 303 8.57 -10.89 -12.66
C PHE A 303 7.25 -10.62 -13.37
N ALA A 304 6.15 -10.97 -12.72
CA ALA A 304 4.79 -10.70 -13.19
C ALA A 304 4.08 -9.75 -12.21
N ASP A 305 3.48 -8.70 -12.74
CA ASP A 305 2.86 -7.62 -11.99
C ASP A 305 1.33 -7.59 -12.10
N ASN A 306 0.70 -6.86 -11.18
CA ASN A 306 -0.75 -6.59 -11.20
C ASN A 306 -1.58 -7.87 -11.33
N LEU A 307 -1.21 -8.89 -10.56
CA LEU A 307 -1.88 -10.16 -10.48
C LEU A 307 -3.03 -10.06 -9.49
N GLU A 308 -4.17 -10.63 -9.86
CA GLU A 308 -5.32 -10.78 -8.97
C GLU A 308 -5.14 -11.98 -8.04
N PRO A 309 -5.91 -12.10 -6.94
CA PRO A 309 -5.96 -13.32 -6.16
C PRO A 309 -6.32 -14.51 -7.05
N GLY A 310 -5.53 -15.57 -6.98
CA GLY A 310 -5.67 -16.69 -7.90
C GLY A 310 -4.50 -17.66 -7.87
N VAL A 311 -4.64 -18.73 -8.65
CA VAL A 311 -3.57 -19.71 -8.85
C VAL A 311 -2.80 -19.35 -10.10
N TYR A 312 -1.48 -19.35 -9.97
CA TYR A 312 -0.54 -19.11 -11.06
C TYR A 312 0.41 -20.29 -11.18
N ARG A 313 1.02 -20.44 -12.36
CA ARG A 313 1.99 -21.49 -12.64
C ARG A 313 3.38 -20.93 -12.84
N LEU A 314 4.36 -21.62 -12.28
CA LEU A 314 5.77 -21.33 -12.45
C LEU A 314 6.39 -22.45 -13.25
N PHE A 315 7.20 -22.10 -14.23
CA PHE A 315 7.83 -23.04 -15.14
C PHE A 315 9.34 -22.89 -15.07
N ILE A 316 10.06 -24.00 -15.09
CA ILE A 316 11.50 -24.03 -15.36
C ILE A 316 11.84 -25.25 -16.22
N ALA A 317 12.67 -25.05 -17.24
CA ALA A 317 13.14 -26.15 -18.11
C ALA A 317 14.42 -25.79 -18.84
N PRO A 318 15.17 -26.77 -19.39
CA PRO A 318 16.32 -26.51 -20.24
C PRO A 318 15.92 -25.70 -21.49
N GLY A 319 16.54 -24.55 -21.69
CA GLY A 319 16.22 -23.64 -22.78
C GLY A 319 16.85 -22.25 -22.62
N SER A 320 16.72 -21.44 -23.66
CA SER A 320 17.17 -20.05 -23.66
C SER A 320 16.18 -19.16 -24.41
N ALA A 321 16.55 -17.89 -24.60
CA ALA A 321 15.73 -16.93 -25.36
C ALA A 321 15.46 -17.40 -26.81
N ASP A 322 16.31 -18.26 -27.37
CA ASP A 322 16.16 -18.81 -28.72
C ASP A 322 15.23 -20.04 -28.79
N GLY A 323 14.80 -20.56 -27.64
CA GLY A 323 13.84 -21.67 -27.54
C GLY A 323 14.28 -22.78 -26.59
N GLY A 324 13.55 -23.90 -26.65
CA GLY A 324 13.83 -25.05 -25.78
C GLY A 324 15.11 -25.79 -26.16
N LEU A 325 15.86 -26.22 -25.14
CA LEU A 325 16.96 -27.16 -25.28
C LEU A 325 16.40 -28.58 -25.14
N PHE A 326 16.62 -29.43 -26.15
CA PHE A 326 16.06 -30.79 -26.23
C PHE A 326 17.13 -31.89 -26.31
N ASP A 327 18.40 -31.51 -26.18
CA ASP A 327 19.53 -32.44 -26.21
C ASP A 327 20.75 -31.81 -25.52
N GLY A 328 21.74 -32.62 -25.15
CA GLY A 328 23.01 -32.17 -24.58
C GLY A 328 23.04 -31.99 -23.06
N LEU A 329 21.98 -32.40 -22.36
CA LEU A 329 21.90 -32.36 -20.89
C LEU A 329 21.47 -33.73 -20.32
N PRO A 330 22.28 -34.79 -20.47
CA PRO A 330 21.99 -36.11 -19.90
C PRO A 330 22.31 -36.15 -18.39
N CYS A 331 21.52 -36.90 -17.62
CA CYS A 331 21.65 -36.97 -16.16
C CYS A 331 22.97 -37.55 -15.63
N ASP A 332 23.67 -38.37 -16.43
CA ASP A 332 24.93 -38.99 -16.04
C ASP A 332 26.15 -38.08 -16.22
N ALA A 333 25.98 -36.93 -16.90
CA ALA A 333 27.03 -35.93 -17.09
C ALA A 333 27.13 -34.92 -15.92
N GLY A 334 26.08 -34.80 -15.09
CA GLY A 334 25.96 -33.74 -14.09
C GLY A 334 25.65 -32.37 -14.73
N GLY A 335 25.53 -31.32 -13.90
CA GLY A 335 25.11 -30.00 -14.37
C GLY A 335 23.59 -29.87 -14.56
N ASN A 336 22.82 -30.79 -14.00
CA ASN A 336 21.37 -30.86 -14.13
C ASN A 336 20.64 -30.09 -13.03
N ALA A 337 21.35 -29.67 -11.98
CA ALA A 337 20.69 -29.15 -10.80
C ALA A 337 20.23 -27.70 -11.00
N TYR A 338 19.12 -27.36 -10.34
CA TYR A 338 18.70 -25.99 -10.12
C TYR A 338 18.19 -25.81 -8.68
N ALA A 339 18.11 -24.56 -8.26
CA ALA A 339 17.34 -24.16 -7.10
C ALA A 339 16.60 -22.87 -7.45
N ALA A 340 15.30 -22.86 -7.18
CA ALA A 340 14.40 -21.78 -7.54
C ALA A 340 13.60 -21.31 -6.32
N SER A 341 13.24 -20.05 -6.30
CA SER A 341 12.45 -19.42 -5.26
C SER A 341 11.34 -18.59 -5.87
N VAL A 342 10.15 -18.68 -5.26
CA VAL A 342 9.04 -17.80 -5.54
C VAL A 342 8.90 -16.81 -4.40
N SER A 343 8.73 -15.53 -4.73
CA SER A 343 8.30 -14.52 -3.78
C SER A 343 6.97 -13.94 -4.24
N ALA A 344 5.99 -13.92 -3.33
CA ALA A 344 4.76 -13.18 -3.55
C ALA A 344 4.93 -11.83 -2.89
N VAL A 345 4.94 -10.79 -3.71
CA VAL A 345 4.95 -9.43 -3.18
C VAL A 345 3.51 -8.95 -3.24
N PRO A 346 2.84 -8.72 -2.10
CA PRO A 346 1.50 -8.17 -2.11
C PRO A 346 1.48 -6.91 -2.96
N ALA A 347 0.39 -6.73 -3.73
CA ALA A 347 0.09 -5.43 -4.29
C ALA A 347 -0.03 -4.52 -3.09
N LEU A 348 0.42 -3.30 -3.27
CA LEU A 348 0.31 -2.34 -2.21
C LEU A 348 -1.17 -2.10 -1.96
N ALA A 349 -1.68 -2.70 -0.89
CA ALA A 349 -2.84 -2.15 -0.21
C ALA A 349 -2.36 -0.78 0.24
N LEU A 350 -2.68 0.24 -0.55
CA LEU A 350 -2.57 1.63 -0.14
C LEU A 350 -3.18 1.67 1.26
N PRO A 351 -2.50 2.14 2.31
CA PRO A 351 -3.20 2.36 3.56
C PRO A 351 -4.35 3.28 3.21
N GLY A 352 -5.56 2.74 3.38
CA GLY A 352 -6.76 3.46 3.05
C GLY A 352 -6.79 4.80 3.78
N PRO A 353 -7.62 5.73 3.33
CA PRO A 353 -7.88 6.96 4.07
C PRO A 353 -8.21 6.66 5.54
N PRO A 354 -8.03 7.61 6.49
CA PRO A 354 -8.24 7.34 7.91
C PRO A 354 -9.63 6.81 8.29
N ASN A 355 -10.61 6.93 7.39
CA ASN A 355 -11.97 6.43 7.49
C ASN A 355 -12.32 5.35 6.46
N ASP A 356 -11.31 4.60 6.01
CA ASP A 356 -11.42 3.45 5.12
C ASP A 356 -12.36 2.37 5.68
N ARG A 357 -12.15 1.95 6.92
CA ARG A 357 -13.03 0.95 7.53
C ARG A 357 -14.27 1.57 8.14
N CYS A 358 -15.40 0.87 8.09
CA CYS A 358 -16.64 1.32 8.73
C CYS A 358 -16.44 1.68 10.21
N ALA A 359 -15.61 0.88 10.90
CA ALA A 359 -15.28 1.09 12.31
C ALA A 359 -14.49 2.38 12.57
N ASP A 360 -13.73 2.87 11.57
CA ASP A 360 -12.82 4.01 11.65
C ASP A 360 -13.43 5.31 11.09
N ARG A 361 -14.76 5.31 10.88
CA ARG A 361 -15.56 6.47 10.46
C ARG A 361 -15.18 7.79 11.15
N ILE A 362 -15.19 8.87 10.38
CA ILE A 362 -14.96 10.25 10.84
C ILE A 362 -16.30 10.97 11.09
N ASP A 363 -16.40 11.71 12.18
CA ASP A 363 -17.59 12.53 12.46
C ASP A 363 -17.52 13.85 11.66
N ILE A 364 -18.62 14.20 10.99
CA ILE A 364 -18.78 15.42 10.18
C ILE A 364 -20.09 16.15 10.53
N THR A 365 -20.18 17.43 10.14
CA THR A 365 -21.36 18.28 10.33
C THR A 365 -21.84 18.86 8.99
N ASP A 366 -22.89 19.69 9.02
CA ASP A 366 -23.38 20.40 7.84
C ASP A 366 -22.28 21.25 7.17
N GLY A 367 -22.35 21.37 5.84
CA GLY A 367 -21.32 22.04 5.04
C GLY A 367 -20.46 21.06 4.25
N SER A 368 -19.25 21.48 3.89
CA SER A 368 -18.37 20.77 2.96
C SER A 368 -17.20 20.10 3.67
N THR A 369 -17.01 18.80 3.41
CA THR A 369 -15.87 18.01 3.90
C THR A 369 -15.12 17.38 2.73
N THR A 370 -13.81 17.60 2.63
CA THR A 370 -12.97 16.93 1.63
C THR A 370 -12.70 15.48 2.01
N TYR A 371 -12.69 14.58 1.03
CA TYR A 371 -12.39 13.17 1.24
C TYR A 371 -11.62 12.56 0.06
N SER A 372 -11.10 11.34 0.26
CA SER A 372 -10.45 10.51 -0.75
C SER A 372 -10.92 9.07 -0.56
N THR A 373 -11.27 8.37 -1.64
CA THR A 373 -11.52 6.92 -1.68
C THR A 373 -10.32 6.14 -2.25
N VAL A 374 -9.30 6.86 -2.74
CA VAL A 374 -8.08 6.23 -3.29
C VAL A 374 -7.45 5.32 -2.24
N GLY A 375 -7.38 4.02 -2.55
CA GLY A 375 -6.76 3.05 -1.68
C GLY A 375 -7.64 2.53 -0.55
N ALA A 376 -8.90 2.93 -0.49
CA ALA A 376 -9.86 2.32 0.42
C ALA A 376 -10.15 0.86 0.01
N ASP A 377 -10.37 0.01 1.00
CA ASP A 377 -10.94 -1.32 0.84
C ASP A 377 -12.43 -1.20 0.45
N THR A 378 -13.10 -2.34 0.27
CA THR A 378 -14.57 -2.40 0.14
C THR A 378 -15.11 -3.24 1.28
N ASP A 379 -15.42 -2.62 2.41
CA ASP A 379 -15.79 -3.32 3.65
C ASP A 379 -17.29 -3.28 3.99
N GLY A 380 -18.05 -2.43 3.30
CA GLY A 380 -19.51 -2.39 3.40
C GLY A 380 -20.23 -3.51 2.66
N LEU A 381 -21.42 -3.84 3.15
CA LEU A 381 -22.28 -4.85 2.54
C LEU A 381 -22.92 -4.31 1.25
N PRO A 382 -23.15 -5.16 0.24
CA PRO A 382 -23.90 -4.75 -0.94
C PRO A 382 -25.40 -4.65 -0.62
N HIS A 383 -26.05 -3.64 -1.20
CA HIS A 383 -27.47 -3.37 -1.08
C HIS A 383 -28.15 -3.50 -2.46
N ALA A 384 -28.90 -4.59 -2.67
CA ALA A 384 -29.55 -4.86 -3.95
C ALA A 384 -30.57 -3.77 -4.37
N ALA A 385 -31.02 -2.94 -3.43
CA ALA A 385 -31.90 -1.81 -3.70
C ALA A 385 -31.16 -0.60 -4.30
N CYS A 386 -29.83 -0.57 -4.25
CA CYS A 386 -29.01 0.62 -4.52
C CYS A 386 -28.41 0.72 -5.92
N GLN A 387 -28.37 -0.35 -6.74
CA GLN A 387 -27.78 -0.28 -8.09
C GLN A 387 -27.87 -1.62 -8.86
N PHE A 388 -27.05 -1.83 -9.90
CA PHE A 388 -27.00 -3.08 -10.70
C PHE A 388 -26.46 -4.29 -9.93
N ASP A 389 -25.29 -4.17 -9.27
CA ASP A 389 -24.76 -5.22 -8.37
C ASP A 389 -24.93 -4.86 -6.88
N GLY A 390 -25.26 -3.61 -6.59
CA GLY A 390 -25.58 -3.08 -5.26
C GLY A 390 -24.36 -2.78 -4.41
N GLN A 391 -23.14 -2.86 -4.94
CA GLN A 391 -21.91 -2.62 -4.17
C GLN A 391 -21.40 -1.18 -4.36
N THR A 392 -21.00 -0.55 -3.26
CA THR A 392 -20.27 0.72 -3.25
C THR A 392 -18.78 0.40 -3.05
N TYR A 393 -17.97 0.50 -4.09
CA TYR A 393 -16.56 0.08 -4.07
C TYR A 393 -15.65 1.15 -3.45
N HIS A 394 -14.47 0.76 -2.96
CA HIS A 394 -13.47 1.68 -2.38
C HIS A 394 -14.09 2.66 -1.37
N ASP A 395 -14.77 2.13 -0.35
CA ASP A 395 -15.67 2.93 0.47
C ASP A 395 -14.98 3.63 1.64
N VAL A 396 -15.50 4.81 1.96
CA VAL A 396 -15.12 5.57 3.14
C VAL A 396 -16.35 5.96 3.95
N TRP A 397 -16.14 6.10 5.26
CA TRP A 397 -17.23 6.17 6.20
C TRP A 397 -17.24 7.44 7.02
N PHE A 398 -18.43 8.00 7.19
CA PHE A 398 -18.67 9.18 8.02
C PHE A 398 -19.84 8.95 8.96
N ASN A 399 -19.83 9.65 10.09
CA ASN A 399 -21.02 9.83 10.92
C ASN A 399 -21.48 11.27 10.86
N TYR A 400 -22.79 11.46 10.97
CA TYR A 400 -23.44 12.75 11.01
C TYR A 400 -24.52 12.75 12.09
N VAL A 401 -24.49 13.73 12.99
CA VAL A 401 -25.57 13.99 13.95
C VAL A 401 -26.48 15.06 13.36
N ALA A 402 -27.76 14.75 13.21
CA ALA A 402 -28.70 15.66 12.56
C ALA A 402 -28.94 16.94 13.36
N THR A 403 -28.72 18.08 12.71
CA THR A 403 -28.93 19.43 13.27
C THR A 403 -30.38 19.92 13.13
N CYS A 404 -31.22 19.13 12.45
CA CYS A 404 -32.61 19.47 12.18
C CYS A 404 -33.54 18.25 12.18
N ASP A 405 -34.82 18.49 12.51
CA ASP A 405 -35.92 17.60 12.15
C ASP A 405 -36.36 17.94 10.72
N GLY A 406 -36.06 17.07 9.75
CA GLY A 406 -36.29 17.38 8.35
C GLY A 406 -35.67 16.38 7.38
N ALA A 407 -35.00 16.90 6.36
CA ALA A 407 -34.36 16.13 5.31
C ALA A 407 -32.87 16.45 5.22
N LEU A 408 -32.03 15.43 5.32
CA LEU A 408 -30.60 15.54 5.07
C LEU A 408 -30.34 15.26 3.59
N THR A 409 -29.72 16.21 2.91
CA THR A 409 -29.15 16.01 1.57
C THR A 409 -27.65 15.78 1.69
N VAL A 410 -27.18 14.66 1.16
CA VAL A 410 -25.77 14.28 1.06
C VAL A 410 -25.38 14.29 -0.42
N SER A 411 -24.32 15.00 -0.78
CA SER A 411 -23.97 15.24 -2.18
C SER A 411 -22.47 15.23 -2.45
N THR A 412 -22.05 14.55 -3.53
CA THR A 412 -20.73 14.65 -4.16
C THR A 412 -20.79 15.45 -5.47
N CYS A 413 -21.96 16.02 -5.78
CA CYS A 413 -22.29 16.53 -7.10
C CYS A 413 -21.31 17.58 -7.63
N ASN A 414 -20.76 17.31 -8.81
CA ASN A 414 -19.80 18.17 -9.51
C ASN A 414 -18.52 18.47 -8.71
N ALA A 415 -18.26 17.72 -7.63
CA ALA A 415 -17.18 17.97 -6.69
C ALA A 415 -16.34 16.73 -6.39
N ALA A 416 -16.50 15.65 -7.16
CA ALA A 416 -15.63 14.49 -7.19
C ALA A 416 -15.00 14.32 -8.59
N ASP A 417 -13.84 13.69 -8.65
CA ASP A 417 -13.09 13.43 -9.88
C ASP A 417 -13.26 12.01 -10.45
N TYR A 418 -14.20 11.24 -9.89
CA TYR A 418 -14.52 9.85 -10.21
C TYR A 418 -16.04 9.61 -10.16
N ASP A 419 -16.49 8.46 -10.69
CA ASP A 419 -17.89 8.00 -10.68
C ASP A 419 -18.27 7.54 -9.26
N THR A 420 -19.17 8.27 -8.58
CA THR A 420 -19.42 8.08 -7.15
C THR A 420 -20.66 7.23 -6.87
N ASP A 421 -20.70 6.63 -5.68
CA ASP A 421 -21.89 5.98 -5.13
C ASP A 421 -22.04 6.34 -3.64
N LEU A 422 -23.27 6.63 -3.22
CA LEU A 422 -23.62 7.08 -1.88
C LEU A 422 -24.64 6.16 -1.24
N ALA A 423 -24.45 5.86 0.05
CA ALA A 423 -25.47 5.23 0.89
C ALA A 423 -25.54 5.90 2.27
N VAL A 424 -26.75 6.01 2.82
CA VAL A 424 -27.01 6.60 4.14
C VAL A 424 -27.80 5.62 5.00
N TYR A 425 -27.37 5.47 6.25
CA TYR A 425 -27.91 4.50 7.21
C TYR A 425 -28.40 5.16 8.50
N ALA A 426 -29.45 4.58 9.08
CA ALA A 426 -29.89 4.88 10.42
C ALA A 426 -28.91 4.27 11.43
N ALA A 427 -28.40 5.07 12.37
CA ALA A 427 -27.42 4.70 13.40
C ALA A 427 -25.95 4.64 12.97
N CYS A 428 -25.08 5.13 13.87
CA CYS A 428 -23.63 5.23 13.68
C CYS A 428 -22.83 4.06 14.28
N ASP A 429 -23.42 3.29 15.19
CA ASP A 429 -22.73 2.27 15.98
C ASP A 429 -22.78 0.86 15.34
N VAL A 430 -23.42 0.72 14.18
CA VAL A 430 -23.54 -0.54 13.44
C VAL A 430 -22.52 -0.55 12.30
N CYS A 431 -21.67 -1.58 12.24
CA CYS A 431 -20.67 -1.73 11.20
C CYS A 431 -20.37 -3.20 10.82
N PRO A 432 -20.36 -3.53 9.51
CA PRO A 432 -21.03 -2.78 8.44
C PRO A 432 -22.56 -2.82 8.60
N PRO A 433 -23.30 -1.75 8.28
CA PRO A 433 -24.76 -1.76 8.31
C PRO A 433 -25.33 -2.71 7.24
N ASP A 434 -26.44 -3.38 7.55
CA ASP A 434 -27.21 -4.19 6.59
C ASP A 434 -28.45 -3.43 6.05
N ASP A 435 -29.25 -4.08 5.20
CA ASP A 435 -30.47 -3.50 4.61
C ASP A 435 -31.47 -2.96 5.63
N ALA A 436 -31.44 -3.40 6.89
CA ALA A 436 -32.37 -2.93 7.92
C ALA A 436 -32.07 -1.49 8.36
N PHE A 437 -30.85 -1.01 8.13
CA PHE A 437 -30.42 0.34 8.48
C PHE A 437 -30.39 1.28 7.28
N LEU A 438 -30.42 0.77 6.05
CA LEU A 438 -30.36 1.58 4.83
C LEU A 438 -31.58 2.52 4.72
N LEU A 439 -31.32 3.83 4.67
CA LEU A 439 -32.34 4.87 4.50
C LEU A 439 -32.48 5.32 3.04
N GLY A 440 -31.37 5.31 2.30
CA GLY A 440 -31.34 5.70 0.90
C GLY A 440 -29.93 5.61 0.33
N CYS A 441 -29.87 5.55 -0.99
CA CYS A 441 -28.62 5.47 -1.75
C CYS A 441 -28.83 6.05 -3.15
N ASN A 442 -27.74 6.45 -3.78
CA ASN A 442 -27.73 6.97 -5.15
C ASN A 442 -26.31 6.89 -5.71
N ASP A 443 -26.24 6.47 -6.96
CA ASP A 443 -25.05 6.43 -7.80
C ASP A 443 -24.99 7.66 -8.72
N ASP A 444 -26.05 7.86 -9.51
CA ASP A 444 -26.12 8.90 -10.53
C ASP A 444 -27.26 9.87 -10.23
N ALA A 445 -26.92 11.08 -9.80
CA ALA A 445 -27.91 12.12 -9.64
C ALA A 445 -28.19 12.82 -10.98
N PRO A 446 -29.46 12.94 -11.41
CA PRO A 446 -29.82 13.47 -12.74
C PRO A 446 -29.32 14.89 -13.07
N ASP A 447 -29.01 15.70 -12.05
CA ASP A 447 -28.58 17.09 -12.17
C ASP A 447 -27.09 17.28 -11.84
N CYS A 448 -26.32 16.19 -11.84
CA CYS A 448 -24.92 16.17 -11.46
C CYS A 448 -24.04 15.67 -12.62
N ALA A 449 -22.99 16.42 -12.94
CA ALA A 449 -22.07 16.06 -14.01
C ALA A 449 -21.05 15.02 -13.53
N GLY A 450 -20.50 14.26 -14.48
CA GLY A 450 -19.41 13.32 -14.22
C GLY A 450 -19.81 12.11 -13.39
N PHE A 451 -21.08 11.68 -13.46
CA PHE A 451 -21.58 10.51 -12.72
C PHE A 451 -21.39 10.66 -11.21
N THR A 452 -21.78 11.84 -10.70
CA THR A 452 -21.69 12.15 -9.27
C THR A 452 -23.06 12.07 -8.61
N SER A 453 -23.07 11.74 -7.33
CA SER A 453 -24.26 11.28 -6.62
C SER A 453 -24.87 12.33 -5.69
N MET A 454 -26.16 12.16 -5.43
CA MET A 454 -26.89 12.90 -4.40
C MET A 454 -28.04 12.07 -3.85
N VAL A 455 -28.15 12.02 -2.53
CA VAL A 455 -29.23 11.31 -1.83
C VAL A 455 -29.84 12.20 -0.76
N THR A 456 -31.17 12.16 -0.65
CA THR A 456 -31.93 12.88 0.37
C THR A 456 -32.70 11.88 1.23
N VAL A 457 -32.49 11.91 2.54
CA VAL A 457 -33.16 11.01 3.50
C VAL A 457 -33.85 11.80 4.63
N PRO A 458 -34.96 11.30 5.19
CA PRO A 458 -35.55 11.93 6.36
C PRO A 458 -34.64 11.75 7.58
N VAL A 459 -34.46 12.82 8.34
CA VAL A 459 -33.69 12.83 9.58
C VAL A 459 -34.47 13.46 10.73
N VAL A 460 -34.21 12.94 11.91
CA VAL A 460 -34.69 13.43 13.20
C VAL A 460 -33.50 14.06 13.92
N CYS A 461 -33.71 15.25 14.46
CA CYS A 461 -32.74 16.03 15.22
C CYS A 461 -32.05 15.18 16.31
N GLY A 462 -30.74 15.37 16.49
CA GLY A 462 -29.92 14.71 17.50
C GLY A 462 -29.64 13.22 17.25
N GLN A 463 -30.32 12.60 16.27
CA GLN A 463 -30.02 11.22 15.88
C GLN A 463 -28.76 11.16 15.03
N CYS A 464 -28.01 10.07 15.17
CA CYS A 464 -26.79 9.83 14.43
C CYS A 464 -27.06 8.94 13.19
N TYR A 465 -26.51 9.34 12.05
CA TYR A 465 -26.62 8.70 10.75
C TYR A 465 -25.23 8.37 10.23
N LYS A 466 -25.06 7.19 9.65
CA LYS A 466 -23.81 6.80 8.98
C LYS A 466 -23.93 7.06 7.49
N ILE A 467 -22.87 7.59 6.90
CA ILE A 467 -22.77 7.91 5.48
C ILE A 467 -21.60 7.12 4.90
N ARG A 468 -21.84 6.43 3.80
CA ARG A 468 -20.86 5.69 3.02
C ARG A 468 -20.70 6.38 1.67
N VAL A 469 -19.45 6.60 1.27
CA VAL A 469 -19.08 7.19 -0.01
C VAL A 469 -18.08 6.26 -0.68
N GLY A 470 -18.33 5.86 -1.92
CA GLY A 470 -17.41 5.03 -2.69
C GLY A 470 -17.60 5.24 -4.18
N GLY A 471 -17.10 4.31 -4.99
CA GLY A 471 -17.24 4.31 -6.45
C GLY A 471 -18.30 3.36 -6.97
N TRP A 472 -18.82 3.67 -8.16
CA TRP A 472 -19.80 2.84 -8.88
C TRP A 472 -19.25 1.44 -9.20
N ASN A 473 -17.95 1.29 -9.49
CA ASN A 473 -17.31 -0.01 -9.70
C ASN A 473 -15.89 -0.09 -9.09
N GLN A 474 -15.28 -1.28 -9.15
CA GLN A 474 -13.93 -1.56 -8.64
C GLN A 474 -12.81 -0.69 -9.23
N GLY A 475 -13.00 -0.06 -10.38
CA GLY A 475 -12.03 0.86 -10.99
C GLY A 475 -12.26 2.33 -10.63
N ASP A 476 -13.37 2.66 -9.98
CA ASP A 476 -13.77 4.03 -9.67
C ASP A 476 -13.38 4.39 -8.25
N GLN A 477 -12.33 5.19 -8.13
CA GLN A 477 -11.86 5.77 -6.88
C GLN A 477 -11.21 7.12 -7.17
N GLY A 478 -11.17 8.01 -6.18
CA GLY A 478 -10.65 9.35 -6.41
C GLY A 478 -10.79 10.24 -5.19
N THR A 479 -10.83 11.54 -5.45
CA THR A 479 -10.96 12.57 -4.43
C THR A 479 -12.20 13.42 -4.67
N GLY A 480 -12.73 14.01 -3.61
CA GLY A 480 -13.87 14.91 -3.75
C GLY A 480 -14.22 15.73 -2.53
N VAL A 481 -15.34 16.45 -2.64
CA VAL A 481 -15.97 17.19 -1.57
C VAL A 481 -17.37 16.63 -1.32
N LEU A 482 -17.59 16.14 -0.12
CA LEU A 482 -18.90 15.73 0.38
C LEU A 482 -19.59 16.95 0.99
N THR A 483 -20.78 17.29 0.51
CA THR A 483 -21.57 18.41 1.02
C THR A 483 -22.84 17.90 1.68
N LEU A 484 -23.05 18.28 2.94
CA LEU A 484 -24.23 17.97 3.73
C LEU A 484 -25.07 19.23 3.93
N THR A 485 -26.39 19.08 3.81
CA THR A 485 -27.35 20.14 4.13
C THR A 485 -28.60 19.53 4.77
N CYS A 486 -28.85 19.89 6.03
CA CYS A 486 -30.08 19.57 6.74
C CYS A 486 -31.15 20.66 6.54
N ASP A 487 -32.15 20.37 5.71
CA ASP A 487 -33.30 21.23 5.50
C ASP A 487 -34.45 20.81 6.41
N GLY A 488 -34.74 21.61 7.42
CA GLY A 488 -35.76 21.25 8.40
C GLY A 488 -35.99 22.29 9.48
N THR A 489 -36.73 21.87 10.50
CA THR A 489 -36.82 22.65 11.74
C THR A 489 -35.52 22.42 12.50
N PRO A 490 -34.69 23.46 12.74
CA PRO A 490 -33.50 23.29 13.55
C PRO A 490 -33.89 22.69 14.89
N CYS A 491 -32.99 21.92 15.48
CA CYS A 491 -33.16 21.37 16.82
C CYS A 491 -33.64 22.46 17.81
N THR A 492 -34.93 22.46 18.13
CA THR A 492 -35.55 23.49 18.99
C THR A 492 -35.91 22.85 20.32
N GLY A 493 -34.97 22.98 21.25
CA GLY A 493 -35.14 22.43 22.60
C GLY A 493 -33.89 21.78 23.16
N CYS A 494 -32.69 22.20 22.73
CA CYS A 494 -31.45 21.76 23.35
C CYS A 494 -31.49 22.09 24.86
N PRO A 495 -31.48 21.09 25.76
CA PRO A 495 -31.44 21.35 27.20
C PRO A 495 -30.06 21.81 27.67
N CYS A 496 -29.06 21.82 26.78
CA CYS A 496 -27.69 22.20 27.06
C CYS A 496 -27.53 23.71 26.88
N ALA A 497 -27.31 24.42 27.97
CA ALA A 497 -27.20 25.87 27.97
C ALA A 497 -25.90 26.38 27.34
N TRP A 498 -24.95 25.46 27.09
CA TRP A 498 -23.59 25.72 26.61
C TRP A 498 -23.26 25.10 25.25
N ASP A 499 -24.29 24.71 24.51
CA ASP A 499 -24.20 24.47 23.08
C ASP A 499 -24.10 25.84 22.36
N LEU A 500 -22.89 26.21 22.00
CA LEU A 500 -22.53 27.51 21.43
C LEU A 500 -22.55 27.51 19.90
N ASP A 501 -22.39 26.36 19.26
CA ASP A 501 -22.41 26.22 17.81
C ASP A 501 -23.77 25.73 17.25
N GLY A 502 -24.67 25.30 18.13
CA GLY A 502 -26.04 24.90 17.83
C GLY A 502 -26.17 23.45 17.36
N ASP A 503 -25.16 22.60 17.57
CA ASP A 503 -25.15 21.19 17.16
C ASP A 503 -25.82 20.24 18.17
N CYS A 504 -26.36 20.80 19.27
CA CYS A 504 -26.99 20.08 20.37
C CYS A 504 -26.08 19.13 21.15
N ILE A 505 -24.78 19.31 21.04
CA ILE A 505 -23.75 18.62 21.82
C ILE A 505 -22.91 19.70 22.51
N VAL A 506 -22.47 19.45 23.74
CA VAL A 506 -21.43 20.29 24.36
C VAL A 506 -20.09 19.58 24.23
N GLY A 507 -19.26 20.04 23.31
CA GLY A 507 -18.05 19.35 22.89
C GLY A 507 -16.89 20.26 22.45
N PRO A 508 -15.93 19.70 21.68
CA PRO A 508 -14.73 20.41 21.26
C PRO A 508 -14.99 21.67 20.44
N THR A 509 -16.05 21.70 19.64
CA THR A 509 -16.42 22.85 18.82
C THR A 509 -17.03 23.98 19.64
N ASP A 510 -17.79 23.70 20.70
CA ASP A 510 -18.21 24.72 21.67
C ASP A 510 -17.04 25.31 22.43
N LEU A 511 -16.09 24.45 22.84
CA LEU A 511 -14.87 24.92 23.49
C LEU A 511 -14.08 25.84 22.57
N ALA A 512 -13.97 25.49 21.28
CA ALA A 512 -13.32 26.34 20.29
C ALA A 512 -14.06 27.68 20.13
N SER A 513 -15.40 27.67 20.06
CA SER A 513 -16.24 28.87 19.98
C SER A 513 -16.11 29.77 21.21
N LEU A 514 -16.02 29.18 22.40
CA LEU A 514 -15.78 29.88 23.66
C LEU A 514 -14.40 30.53 23.68
N LEU A 515 -13.36 29.78 23.33
CA LEU A 515 -11.96 30.26 23.31
C LEU A 515 -11.73 31.34 22.25
N ALA A 516 -12.41 31.25 21.11
CA ALA A 516 -12.35 32.26 20.05
C ALA A 516 -12.87 33.64 20.51
N ASN A 517 -13.75 33.66 21.52
CA ASN A 517 -14.34 34.86 22.10
C ASN A 517 -13.89 35.11 23.56
N TRP A 518 -12.68 34.65 23.90
CA TRP A 518 -12.13 34.78 25.25
C TRP A 518 -11.86 36.24 25.64
N GLY A 519 -12.35 36.65 26.80
CA GLY A 519 -12.24 38.01 27.34
C GLY A 519 -13.40 38.94 26.98
N SER A 520 -14.27 38.57 26.04
CA SER A 520 -15.56 39.23 25.76
C SER A 520 -16.37 38.42 24.72
N PRO A 521 -17.53 37.83 25.07
CA PRO A 521 -18.22 37.90 26.35
C PRO A 521 -17.74 36.88 27.40
N TYR A 522 -16.87 35.93 27.03
CA TYR A 522 -16.58 34.76 27.85
C TYR A 522 -15.33 34.90 28.72
N GLY A 523 -15.31 34.20 29.84
CA GLY A 523 -14.18 34.09 30.75
C GLY A 523 -14.14 32.77 31.52
N PRO A 524 -13.33 32.70 32.60
CA PRO A 524 -13.09 31.47 33.34
C PRO A 524 -14.35 30.80 33.93
N SER A 525 -15.38 31.56 34.28
CA SER A 525 -16.66 31.03 34.77
C SER A 525 -17.44 30.31 33.68
N ASP A 526 -17.37 30.81 32.45
CA ASP A 526 -18.09 30.26 31.30
C ASP A 526 -17.42 28.97 30.82
N LEU A 527 -16.08 28.93 30.82
CA LEU A 527 -15.34 27.69 30.58
C LEU A 527 -15.69 26.60 31.58
N ALA A 528 -15.77 26.96 32.87
CA ALA A 528 -16.16 26.00 33.90
C ALA A 528 -17.60 25.51 33.73
N ALA A 529 -18.50 26.36 33.22
CA ALA A 529 -19.90 26.02 32.99
C ALA A 529 -20.06 25.14 31.73
N LEU A 530 -19.35 25.44 30.64
CA LEU A 530 -19.27 24.60 29.46
C LEU A 530 -18.70 23.22 29.79
N LEU A 531 -17.57 23.15 30.51
CA LEU A 531 -16.97 21.87 30.93
C LEU A 531 -17.86 21.08 31.90
N ALA A 532 -18.72 21.74 32.68
CA ALA A 532 -19.68 21.08 33.55
C ALA A 532 -20.83 20.42 32.79
N GLU A 533 -21.11 20.89 31.57
CA GLU A 533 -22.08 20.32 30.65
C GLU A 533 -21.42 19.48 29.54
N TRP A 534 -20.12 19.19 29.61
CA TRP A 534 -19.41 18.42 28.59
C TRP A 534 -20.06 17.07 28.30
N GLY A 535 -20.38 16.81 27.04
CA GLY A 535 -21.13 15.63 26.59
C GLY A 535 -22.63 15.70 26.84
N CYS A 536 -23.17 16.85 27.30
CA CYS A 536 -24.60 17.12 27.23
C CYS A 536 -25.05 16.99 25.78
N SER A 537 -26.12 16.24 25.56
CA SER A 537 -26.71 15.97 24.26
C SER A 537 -28.23 15.93 24.40
N GLY A 538 -28.95 16.42 23.37
CA GLY A 538 -30.41 16.47 23.29
C GLY A 538 -31.06 15.15 22.89
#